data_AF-A0A6J6HWT0-F1
#
_entry.id   AF-A0A6J6HWT0-F1
#
_cell.length_a   1.000
_cell.length_b   1.000
_cell.length_c   1.000
_cell.angle_alpha   90.00
_cell.angle_beta   90.00
_cell.angle_gamma   90.00
#
_symmetry.space_group_name_H-M   'P 1'
#
loop_
_entity.id
_entity.type
_entity.pdbx_description
1 polymer ?
#
loop_
_entity_poly.entity_id
_entity_poly.type
_entity_poly.pdbx_seq_one_letter_code
_entity_poly.pdbx_strand_id
1 'polypeptide(L)'
;MLRNAYRLMGVGADTLYCGYGIPTIKALADEYIPVVGHVGLVPYRNSWFGGMKAVGKTSAEALRIYELTKQYEDAGAVGVEMEVVPAQVATEISKRTKMLIIGMGAGVNCDVQYLFATDILGDNEGHVPRHSKVYRDFKSEYHRLHRESVAAFKEFRSDVLTGSYPSAQNDVSIDKRELTAFLKAIKLSR
;
A
#
# COMPACT_ATOMS: atom_id res chain seq x y z
N MET A 1 13.75 -6.89 -17.60
CA MET A 1 12.89 -7.38 -16.50
C MET A 1 13.62 -8.30 -15.54
N LEU A 2 14.30 -9.36 -16.00
CA LEU A 2 15.10 -10.25 -15.13
C LEU A 2 16.05 -9.51 -14.20
N ARG A 3 16.74 -8.47 -14.68
CA ARG A 3 17.56 -7.59 -13.82
C ARG A 3 16.79 -7.02 -12.62
N ASN A 4 15.56 -6.54 -12.84
CA ASN A 4 14.72 -6.00 -11.77
C ASN A 4 14.22 -7.10 -10.84
N ALA A 5 13.89 -8.27 -11.40
CA ALA A 5 13.52 -9.45 -10.63
C ALA A 5 14.63 -9.80 -9.63
N TYR A 6 15.85 -10.05 -10.11
CA TYR A 6 17.00 -10.34 -9.25
C TYR A 6 17.30 -9.22 -8.25
N ARG A 7 17.15 -7.95 -8.64
CA ARG A 7 17.28 -6.83 -7.70
C ARG A 7 16.26 -6.91 -6.56
N LEU A 8 15.00 -7.23 -6.86
CA LEU A 8 13.94 -7.35 -5.85
C LEU A 8 14.15 -8.58 -4.96
N MET A 9 14.53 -9.72 -5.54
CA MET A 9 14.92 -10.90 -4.78
C MET A 9 16.09 -10.59 -3.83
N GLY A 10 17.08 -9.82 -4.30
CA GLY A 10 18.24 -9.41 -3.50
C GLY A 10 17.93 -8.48 -2.32
N VAL A 11 16.76 -7.84 -2.29
CA VAL A 11 16.27 -7.07 -1.13
C VAL A 11 15.25 -7.84 -0.29
N GLY A 12 15.07 -9.15 -0.55
CA GLY A 12 14.26 -10.05 0.26
C GLY A 12 12.86 -10.34 -0.28
N ALA A 13 12.56 -10.04 -1.55
CA ALA A 13 11.31 -10.54 -2.15
C ALA A 13 11.41 -12.05 -2.41
N ASP A 14 10.38 -12.81 -2.02
CA ASP A 14 10.31 -14.25 -2.31
C ASP A 14 9.60 -14.56 -3.64
N THR A 15 8.79 -13.63 -4.12
CA THR A 15 7.97 -13.78 -5.33
C THR A 15 7.73 -12.43 -5.99
N LEU A 16 7.43 -12.46 -7.28
CA LEU A 16 7.03 -11.29 -8.04
C LEU A 16 5.54 -11.34 -8.34
N TYR A 17 4.82 -10.34 -7.86
CA TYR A 17 3.45 -10.11 -8.24
C TYR A 17 3.38 -9.19 -9.46
N CYS A 18 2.94 -9.72 -10.60
CA CYS A 18 2.75 -8.93 -11.81
C CYS A 18 1.82 -9.64 -12.81
N GLY A 19 0.74 -8.99 -13.23
CA GLY A 19 -0.04 -9.42 -14.39
C GLY A 19 0.65 -9.05 -15.71
N TYR A 20 1.91 -9.44 -15.90
CA TYR A 20 2.64 -9.26 -17.15
C TYR A 20 2.17 -10.23 -18.24
N GLY A 21 2.67 -10.07 -19.47
CA GLY A 21 2.33 -10.96 -20.56
C GLY A 21 2.89 -12.39 -20.35
N ILE A 22 2.26 -13.38 -20.95
CA ILE A 22 2.63 -14.80 -20.80
C ILE A 22 4.12 -15.08 -21.13
N PRO A 23 4.74 -14.53 -22.20
CA PRO A 23 6.17 -14.75 -22.46
C PRO A 23 7.08 -14.24 -21.33
N THR A 24 6.63 -13.17 -20.68
CA THR A 24 7.34 -12.51 -19.58
C THR A 24 7.29 -13.37 -18.31
N ILE A 25 6.13 -13.93 -17.99
CA ILE A 25 5.95 -14.89 -16.89
C ILE A 25 6.83 -16.12 -17.13
N LYS A 26 6.75 -16.69 -18.33
CA LYS A 26 7.56 -17.85 -18.70
C LYS A 26 9.05 -17.60 -18.53
N ALA A 27 9.56 -16.46 -18.99
CA ALA A 27 10.98 -16.13 -18.84
C ALA A 27 11.43 -15.98 -17.38
N LEU A 28 10.54 -15.59 -16.47
CA LEU A 28 10.86 -15.55 -15.03
C LEU A 28 10.80 -16.94 -14.40
N ALA A 29 9.77 -17.72 -14.73
CA ALA A 29 9.59 -19.06 -14.22
C ALA A 29 10.70 -20.02 -14.71
N ASP A 30 11.13 -19.89 -15.97
CA ASP A 30 12.26 -20.66 -16.55
C ASP A 30 13.59 -20.36 -15.82
N GLU A 31 13.70 -19.17 -15.19
CA GLU A 31 14.83 -18.75 -14.36
C GLU A 31 14.60 -19.05 -12.86
N TYR A 32 13.62 -19.90 -12.54
CA TYR A 32 13.24 -20.28 -11.17
C TYR A 32 12.86 -19.11 -10.26
N ILE A 33 12.37 -18.02 -10.83
CA ILE A 33 11.83 -16.88 -10.07
C ILE A 33 10.33 -17.09 -9.91
N PRO A 34 9.79 -17.25 -8.68
CA PRO A 34 8.35 -17.40 -8.47
C PRO A 34 7.59 -16.16 -8.93
N VAL A 35 6.50 -16.36 -9.66
CA VAL A 35 5.66 -15.26 -10.17
C VAL A 35 4.19 -15.54 -9.95
N VAL A 36 3.47 -14.50 -9.53
CA VAL A 36 2.03 -14.46 -9.43
C VAL A 36 1.46 -13.60 -10.56
N GLY A 37 0.61 -14.20 -11.40
CA GLY A 37 -0.12 -13.51 -12.45
C GLY A 37 -1.33 -12.73 -11.93
N HIS A 38 -2.07 -12.08 -12.83
CA HIS A 38 -3.31 -11.38 -12.47
C HIS A 38 -4.34 -11.54 -13.61
N VAL A 39 -5.52 -12.07 -13.26
CA VAL A 39 -6.71 -12.24 -14.10
C VAL A 39 -7.94 -11.53 -13.51
N GLY A 40 -8.98 -11.33 -14.32
CA GLY A 40 -10.16 -10.58 -13.89
C GLY A 40 -10.00 -9.08 -14.16
N LEU A 41 -10.41 -8.24 -13.20
CA LEU A 41 -10.22 -6.80 -13.28
C LEU A 41 -8.76 -6.47 -12.93
N VAL A 42 -7.92 -6.21 -13.93
CA VAL A 42 -6.55 -5.75 -13.70
C VAL A 42 -6.52 -4.22 -13.68
N PRO A 43 -6.35 -3.54 -12.53
CA PRO A 43 -6.63 -2.10 -12.41
C PRO A 43 -5.82 -1.21 -13.37
N TYR A 44 -4.54 -1.50 -13.55
CA TYR A 44 -3.66 -0.75 -14.47
C TYR A 44 -3.94 -1.04 -15.96
N ARG A 45 -4.88 -1.95 -16.26
CA ARG A 45 -5.40 -2.23 -17.61
C ARG A 45 -6.88 -1.83 -17.75
N ASN A 46 -7.42 -1.04 -16.82
CA ASN A 46 -8.86 -0.73 -16.78
C ASN A 46 -9.42 -0.17 -18.10
N SER A 47 -8.63 0.54 -18.90
CA SER A 47 -9.07 1.12 -20.18
C SER A 47 -9.48 0.03 -21.18
N TRP A 48 -8.78 -1.11 -21.16
CA TRP A 48 -9.11 -2.28 -21.99
C TRP A 48 -10.38 -3.00 -21.53
N PHE A 49 -10.76 -2.82 -20.28
CA PHE A 49 -11.98 -3.40 -19.69
C PHE A 49 -13.14 -2.40 -19.65
N GLY A 50 -12.96 -1.17 -20.14
CA GLY A 50 -13.98 -0.12 -20.08
C GLY A 50 -14.24 0.39 -18.66
N GLY A 51 -13.19 0.51 -17.85
CA GLY A 51 -13.22 1.06 -16.49
C GLY A 51 -13.08 0.03 -15.38
N MET A 52 -13.16 0.52 -14.14
CA MET A 52 -13.10 -0.28 -12.92
C MET A 52 -14.43 -1.02 -12.69
N LYS A 53 -14.62 -2.15 -13.37
CA LYS A 53 -15.86 -2.93 -13.32
C LYS A 53 -15.61 -4.42 -13.17
N ALA A 54 -16.58 -5.11 -12.60
CA ALA A 54 -16.59 -6.57 -12.54
C ALA A 54 -16.59 -7.18 -13.95
N VAL A 55 -15.81 -8.24 -14.14
CA VAL A 55 -15.68 -9.01 -15.39
C VAL A 55 -16.01 -10.48 -15.15
N GLY A 56 -16.31 -11.24 -16.21
CA GLY A 56 -16.68 -12.66 -16.07
C GLY A 56 -18.17 -12.86 -15.83
N LYS A 57 -19.01 -11.88 -16.18
CA LYS A 57 -20.47 -11.94 -15.98
C LYS A 57 -21.17 -12.71 -17.10
N THR A 58 -20.51 -12.87 -18.25
CA THR A 58 -20.98 -13.70 -19.37
C THR A 58 -20.11 -14.94 -19.49
N SER A 59 -20.64 -16.01 -20.09
CA SER A 59 -19.88 -17.24 -20.35
C SER A 59 -18.61 -16.98 -21.15
N ALA A 60 -18.67 -16.10 -22.16
CA ALA A 60 -17.52 -15.71 -22.97
C ALA A 60 -16.45 -14.93 -22.19
N GLU A 61 -16.84 -14.09 -21.23
CA GLU A 61 -15.88 -13.43 -20.33
C GLU A 61 -15.27 -14.42 -19.33
N ALA A 62 -16.09 -15.28 -18.73
CA ALA A 62 -15.64 -16.29 -17.78
C ALA A 62 -14.66 -17.28 -18.43
N LEU A 63 -14.95 -17.72 -19.65
CA LEU A 63 -14.07 -18.60 -20.43
C LEU A 63 -12.71 -17.93 -20.69
N ARG A 64 -12.68 -16.65 -21.06
CA ARG A 64 -11.42 -15.91 -21.25
C ARG A 64 -10.59 -15.81 -19.97
N ILE A 65 -11.23 -15.63 -18.81
CA ILE A 65 -10.54 -15.61 -17.52
C ILE A 65 -9.94 -16.98 -17.22
N TYR A 66 -10.71 -18.05 -17.44
CA TYR A 66 -10.23 -19.42 -17.27
C TYR A 66 -9.06 -19.74 -18.21
N GLU A 67 -9.17 -19.44 -19.50
CA GLU A 67 -8.11 -19.66 -20.49
C GLU A 67 -6.84 -18.88 -20.13
N LEU A 68 -6.96 -17.62 -19.73
CA LEU A 68 -5.81 -16.83 -19.29
C LEU A 68 -5.19 -17.40 -18.01
N THR A 69 -6.00 -17.90 -17.08
CA THR A 69 -5.51 -18.60 -15.88
C THR A 69 -4.69 -19.82 -16.27
N LYS A 70 -5.19 -20.64 -17.20
CA LYS A 70 -4.44 -21.80 -17.74
C LYS A 70 -3.15 -21.38 -18.46
N GLN A 71 -3.17 -20.28 -19.21
CA GLN A 71 -1.95 -19.77 -19.84
C GLN A 71 -0.88 -19.32 -18.82
N TYR A 72 -1.29 -18.72 -17.70
CA TYR A 72 -0.35 -18.41 -16.60
C TYR A 72 0.21 -19.70 -15.97
N GLU A 73 -0.64 -20.71 -15.77
CA GLU A 73 -0.22 -22.03 -15.25
C GLU A 73 0.78 -22.72 -16.16
N ASP A 74 0.47 -22.78 -17.46
CA ASP A 74 1.33 -23.38 -18.48
C ASP A 74 2.67 -22.63 -18.63
N ALA A 75 2.68 -21.33 -18.31
CA ALA A 75 3.89 -20.50 -18.27
C ALA A 75 4.71 -20.67 -16.97
N GLY A 76 4.23 -21.46 -16.01
CA GLY A 76 4.95 -21.73 -14.76
C GLY A 76 4.72 -20.70 -13.64
N ALA A 77 3.64 -19.92 -13.71
CA ALA A 77 3.24 -19.09 -12.57
C ALA A 77 2.91 -19.99 -11.35
N VAL A 78 3.28 -19.53 -10.16
CA VAL A 78 2.97 -20.24 -8.90
C VAL A 78 1.58 -19.89 -8.37
N GLY A 79 1.01 -18.78 -8.85
CA GLY A 79 -0.29 -18.29 -8.45
C GLY A 79 -0.86 -17.30 -9.45
N VAL A 80 -2.15 -16.98 -9.31
CA VAL A 80 -2.75 -15.80 -9.94
C VAL A 80 -3.64 -15.08 -8.94
N GLU A 81 -3.62 -13.76 -8.97
CA GLU A 81 -4.70 -12.98 -8.41
C GLU A 81 -5.91 -12.99 -9.34
N MET A 82 -7.09 -13.17 -8.76
CA MET A 82 -8.38 -13.07 -9.41
C MET A 82 -9.18 -11.95 -8.77
N GLU A 83 -9.28 -10.82 -9.48
CA GLU A 83 -9.89 -9.59 -8.95
C GLU A 83 -11.28 -9.35 -9.58
N VAL A 84 -12.29 -9.12 -8.73
CA VAL A 84 -13.68 -8.74 -9.06
C VAL A 84 -14.32 -9.64 -10.15
N VAL A 85 -14.24 -10.95 -9.92
CA VAL A 85 -14.89 -12.01 -10.73
C VAL A 85 -16.07 -12.61 -9.96
N PRO A 86 -17.19 -13.01 -10.60
CA PRO A 86 -18.28 -13.69 -9.90
C PRO A 86 -17.81 -14.91 -9.10
N ALA A 87 -18.25 -15.01 -7.85
CA ALA A 87 -17.78 -16.04 -6.92
C ALA A 87 -17.96 -17.47 -7.44
N GLN A 88 -19.05 -17.74 -8.17
CA GLN A 88 -19.30 -19.06 -8.77
C GLN A 88 -18.27 -19.38 -9.88
N VAL A 89 -17.90 -18.39 -10.69
CA VAL A 89 -16.87 -18.56 -11.74
C VAL A 89 -15.51 -18.81 -11.09
N ALA A 90 -15.12 -17.97 -10.12
CA ALA A 90 -13.87 -18.11 -9.40
C ALA A 90 -13.74 -19.47 -8.71
N THR A 91 -14.82 -19.95 -8.07
CA THR A 91 -14.89 -21.28 -7.44
C THR A 91 -14.60 -22.40 -8.45
N GLU A 92 -15.20 -22.34 -9.64
CA GLU A 92 -15.00 -23.38 -10.65
C GLU A 92 -13.60 -23.32 -11.29
N ILE A 93 -13.01 -22.13 -11.44
CA ILE A 93 -11.63 -21.99 -11.91
C ILE A 93 -10.64 -22.52 -10.87
N SER A 94 -10.81 -22.17 -9.59
CA SER A 94 -9.96 -22.64 -8.49
C SER A 94 -9.91 -24.18 -8.42
N LYS A 95 -11.04 -24.87 -8.61
CA LYS A 95 -11.09 -26.35 -8.66
C LYS A 95 -10.31 -26.98 -9.83
N ARG A 96 -9.91 -26.21 -10.85
CA ARG A 96 -9.38 -26.71 -12.14
C ARG A 96 -7.94 -26.29 -12.44
N THR A 97 -7.28 -25.64 -11.48
CA THR A 97 -5.88 -25.23 -11.58
C THR A 97 -5.12 -25.69 -10.34
N LYS A 98 -3.82 -25.93 -10.48
CA LYS A 98 -2.94 -26.27 -9.35
C LYS A 98 -2.26 -25.04 -8.75
N MET A 99 -2.40 -23.89 -9.40
CA MET A 99 -1.87 -22.61 -8.91
C MET A 99 -2.63 -22.13 -7.68
N LEU A 100 -1.95 -21.35 -6.83
CA LEU A 100 -2.60 -20.59 -5.78
C LEU A 100 -3.50 -19.50 -6.38
N ILE A 101 -4.78 -19.48 -6.00
CA ILE A 101 -5.70 -18.42 -6.38
C ILE A 101 -5.83 -17.41 -5.24
N ILE A 102 -5.34 -16.19 -5.49
CA ILE A 102 -5.48 -15.06 -4.58
C ILE A 102 -6.75 -14.30 -4.99
N GLY A 103 -7.82 -14.39 -4.21
CA GLY A 103 -9.09 -13.75 -4.50
C GLY A 103 -9.19 -12.36 -3.89
N MET A 104 -9.58 -11.37 -4.71
CA MET A 104 -10.02 -10.05 -4.24
C MET A 104 -11.38 -9.71 -4.84
N GLY A 105 -12.43 -9.78 -4.02
CA GLY A 105 -13.80 -9.68 -4.53
C GLY A 105 -14.21 -10.82 -5.46
N ALA A 106 -13.56 -11.99 -5.33
CA ALA A 106 -13.81 -13.22 -6.11
C ALA A 106 -14.46 -14.35 -5.30
N GLY A 107 -14.96 -14.04 -4.09
CA GLY A 107 -15.63 -15.01 -3.22
C GLY A 107 -14.67 -15.84 -2.35
N VAL A 108 -15.25 -16.57 -1.42
CA VAL A 108 -14.52 -17.23 -0.31
C VAL A 108 -13.77 -18.49 -0.70
N ASN A 109 -14.04 -19.05 -1.88
CA ASN A 109 -13.46 -20.33 -2.33
C ASN A 109 -12.14 -20.15 -3.10
N CYS A 110 -11.54 -18.95 -3.10
CA CYS A 110 -10.15 -18.78 -3.51
C CYS A 110 -9.22 -19.16 -2.35
N ASP A 111 -8.03 -19.67 -2.65
CA ASP A 111 -7.09 -20.20 -1.64
C ASP A 111 -6.59 -19.12 -0.66
N VAL A 112 -6.44 -17.89 -1.15
CA VAL A 112 -6.04 -16.73 -0.37
C VAL A 112 -7.07 -15.63 -0.56
N GLN A 113 -7.35 -14.88 0.51
CA GLN A 113 -8.16 -13.66 0.46
C GLN A 113 -7.25 -12.45 0.60
N TYR A 114 -7.38 -11.52 -0.34
CA TYR A 114 -6.55 -10.32 -0.41
C TYR A 114 -7.41 -9.05 -0.35
N LEU A 115 -6.91 -8.05 0.37
CA LEU A 115 -7.41 -6.68 0.43
C LEU A 115 -6.23 -5.73 0.71
N PHE A 116 -6.35 -4.47 0.25
CA PHE A 116 -5.36 -3.45 0.57
C PHE A 116 -5.42 -3.08 2.07
N ALA A 117 -4.26 -2.93 2.70
CA ALA A 117 -4.17 -2.53 4.10
C ALA A 117 -4.89 -1.20 4.38
N THR A 118 -4.80 -0.24 3.46
CA THR A 118 -5.46 1.06 3.61
C THR A 118 -6.99 0.95 3.56
N ASP A 119 -7.55 -0.02 2.81
CA ASP A 119 -8.99 -0.30 2.84
C ASP A 119 -9.39 -0.89 4.18
N ILE A 120 -8.63 -1.86 4.68
CA ILE A 120 -8.88 -2.52 5.97
C ILE A 120 -8.82 -1.49 7.11
N LEU A 121 -7.81 -0.62 7.09
CA LEU A 121 -7.56 0.38 8.13
C LEU A 121 -8.46 1.62 7.99
N GLY A 122 -9.17 1.77 6.87
CA GLY A 122 -9.97 2.97 6.59
C GLY A 122 -9.11 4.23 6.51
N ASP A 123 -7.93 4.10 5.90
CA ASP A 123 -6.97 5.20 5.69
C ASP A 123 -7.15 5.86 4.31
N ASN A 124 -7.96 5.27 3.44
CA ASN A 124 -8.19 5.81 2.11
C ASN A 124 -9.04 7.09 2.13
N GLU A 125 -8.67 8.03 1.26
CA GLU A 125 -9.48 9.21 0.96
C GLU A 125 -10.41 8.93 -0.22
N GLY A 126 -11.69 9.28 -0.10
CA GLY A 126 -12.67 9.15 -1.16
C GLY A 126 -13.37 7.79 -1.22
N HIS A 127 -13.38 7.14 -2.39
CA HIS A 127 -14.21 5.97 -2.67
C HIS A 127 -13.57 4.67 -2.15
N VAL A 128 -14.27 3.96 -1.28
CA VAL A 128 -13.90 2.59 -0.88
C VAL A 128 -14.51 1.60 -1.87
N PRO A 129 -13.72 0.69 -2.47
CA PRO A 129 -14.23 -0.31 -3.41
C PRO A 129 -15.30 -1.21 -2.76
N ARG A 130 -16.35 -1.56 -3.51
CA ARG A 130 -17.46 -2.38 -3.01
C ARG A 130 -17.06 -3.76 -2.46
N HIS A 131 -15.93 -4.28 -2.92
CA HIS A 131 -15.43 -5.61 -2.56
C HIS A 131 -14.49 -5.56 -1.35
N SER A 132 -14.15 -4.36 -0.88
CA SER A 132 -13.35 -4.14 0.32
C SER A 132 -14.24 -4.11 1.56
N LYS A 133 -13.61 -4.29 2.72
CA LYS A 133 -14.26 -4.15 4.02
C LYS A 133 -13.38 -3.30 4.93
N VAL A 134 -13.95 -2.23 5.44
CA VAL A 134 -13.30 -1.31 6.38
C VAL A 134 -13.49 -1.84 7.80
N TYR A 135 -12.40 -1.97 8.55
CA TYR A 135 -12.41 -2.47 9.93
C TYR A 135 -12.07 -1.37 10.95
N ARG A 136 -11.40 -0.30 10.54
CA ARG A 136 -11.02 0.85 11.38
C ARG A 136 -11.22 2.15 10.60
N ASP A 137 -11.17 3.27 11.30
CA ASP A 137 -11.25 4.61 10.72
C ASP A 137 -9.96 5.38 11.05
N PHE A 138 -8.85 4.94 10.45
CA PHE A 138 -7.54 5.58 10.69
C PHE A 138 -7.49 6.97 10.07
N LYS A 139 -8.25 7.21 9.00
CA LYS A 139 -8.44 8.54 8.43
C LYS A 139 -8.89 9.55 9.49
N SER A 140 -9.97 9.27 10.24
CA SER A 140 -10.43 10.19 11.28
C SER A 140 -9.40 10.41 12.38
N GLU A 141 -8.66 9.36 12.76
CA GLU A 141 -7.58 9.48 13.76
C GLU A 141 -6.43 10.34 13.27
N TYR A 142 -5.96 10.16 12.03
CA TYR A 142 -4.91 11.01 11.46
C TYR A 142 -5.38 12.45 11.30
N HIS A 143 -6.62 12.68 10.87
CA HIS A 143 -7.19 14.04 10.83
C HIS A 143 -7.28 14.67 12.21
N ARG A 144 -7.64 13.89 13.25
CA ARG A 144 -7.64 14.35 14.63
C ARG A 144 -6.23 14.73 15.08
N LEU A 145 -5.26 13.83 14.93
CA LEU A 145 -3.86 14.09 15.30
C LEU A 145 -3.26 15.28 14.55
N HIS A 146 -3.61 15.45 13.28
CA HIS A 146 -3.19 16.61 12.49
C HIS A 146 -3.77 17.91 13.06
N ARG A 147 -5.07 17.95 13.40
CA ARG A 147 -5.71 19.12 14.04
C ARG A 147 -5.06 19.45 15.38
N GLU A 148 -4.81 18.44 16.21
CA GLU A 148 -4.12 18.61 17.51
C GLU A 148 -2.71 19.18 17.31
N SER A 149 -1.96 18.68 16.32
CA SER A 149 -0.63 19.20 15.99
C SER A 149 -0.69 20.67 15.59
N VAL A 150 -1.65 21.05 14.75
CA VAL A 150 -1.86 22.45 14.35
C VAL A 150 -2.27 23.32 15.53
N ALA A 151 -3.12 22.83 16.43
CA ALA A 151 -3.52 23.55 17.65
C ALA A 151 -2.33 23.81 18.56
N ALA A 152 -1.53 22.77 18.86
CA ALA A 152 -0.33 22.89 19.69
C ALA A 152 0.68 23.91 19.12
N PHE A 153 0.90 23.93 17.80
CA PHE A 153 1.78 24.93 17.20
C PHE A 153 1.21 26.36 17.26
N LYS A 154 -0.11 26.53 17.24
CA LYS A 154 -0.74 27.85 17.43
C LYS A 154 -0.62 28.33 18.87
N GLU A 155 -0.79 27.44 19.84
CA GLU A 155 -0.59 27.71 21.27
C GLU A 155 0.87 28.11 21.53
N PHE A 156 1.82 27.31 21.06
CA PHE A 156 3.24 27.64 21.15
C PHE A 156 3.57 29.00 20.52
N ARG A 157 3.03 29.28 19.34
CA ARG A 157 3.20 30.60 18.70
C ARG A 157 2.63 31.72 19.57
N SER A 158 1.48 31.51 20.21
CA SER A 158 0.89 32.50 21.14
C SER A 158 1.78 32.72 22.35
N ASP A 159 2.33 31.65 22.93
CA ASP A 159 3.23 31.76 24.08
C ASP A 159 4.49 32.57 23.73
N VAL A 160 5.07 32.33 22.55
CA VAL A 160 6.23 33.12 22.05
C VAL A 160 5.86 34.59 21.85
N LEU A 161 4.71 34.88 21.24
CA LEU A 161 4.30 36.26 20.96
C LEU A 161 3.93 37.05 22.22
N THR A 162 3.43 36.37 23.25
CA THR A 162 3.08 36.97 24.54
C THR A 162 4.24 37.02 25.53
N GLY A 163 5.36 36.34 25.22
CA GLY A 163 6.47 36.16 26.15
C GLY A 163 6.17 35.17 27.28
N SER A 164 5.11 34.36 27.15
CA SER A 164 4.79 33.29 28.11
C SER A 164 5.75 32.10 27.97
N TYR A 165 6.34 31.93 26.78
CA TYR A 165 7.44 31.01 26.52
C TYR A 165 8.61 31.72 25.80
N PRO A 166 9.87 31.48 26.20
CA PRO A 166 10.26 30.70 27.37
C PRO A 166 9.85 31.38 28.68
N SER A 167 9.63 30.57 29.73
CA SER A 167 9.43 31.05 31.10
C SER A 167 10.72 30.89 31.91
N ALA A 168 10.73 31.39 33.15
CA ALA A 168 11.88 31.23 34.05
C ALA A 168 12.27 29.75 34.31
N GLN A 169 11.35 28.79 34.11
CA GLN A 169 11.65 27.35 34.22
C GLN A 169 12.45 26.82 33.02
N ASN A 170 12.35 27.49 31.87
CA ASN A 170 13.06 27.16 30.64
C ASN A 170 14.42 27.87 30.57
N ASP A 171 14.63 28.89 31.40
CA ASP A 171 15.85 29.68 31.43
C ASP A 171 16.96 28.98 32.23
N VAL A 172 18.20 29.12 31.75
CA VAL A 172 19.40 28.74 32.51
C VAL A 172 20.00 30.01 33.10
N SER A 173 20.30 29.98 34.40
CA SER A 173 20.89 31.12 35.09
C SER A 173 22.43 31.09 35.07
N ILE A 174 23.03 32.29 35.11
CA ILE A 174 24.46 32.51 35.34
C ILE A 174 24.67 33.17 36.70
N ASP A 175 25.73 32.80 37.42
CA ASP A 175 26.10 33.48 38.65
C ASP A 175 26.36 34.97 38.39
N LYS A 176 25.90 35.83 39.31
CA LYS A 176 25.99 37.29 39.16
C LYS A 176 27.43 37.78 39.02
N ARG A 177 28.40 37.11 39.65
CA ARG A 177 29.83 37.46 39.56
C ARG A 177 30.37 37.15 38.17
N GLU A 178 30.05 35.98 37.64
CA GLU A 178 30.44 35.55 36.30
C GLU A 178 29.83 36.45 35.21
N LEU A 179 28.55 36.81 35.35
CA LEU A 179 27.91 37.76 34.44
C LEU A 179 28.61 39.14 34.46
N THR A 180 29.00 39.61 35.63
CA THR A 180 29.71 40.90 35.78
C THR A 180 31.09 40.85 35.11
N ALA A 181 31.83 39.75 35.31
CA ALA A 181 33.13 39.54 34.66
C ALA A 181 33.00 39.50 33.13
N PHE A 182 32.01 38.77 32.61
CA PHE A 182 31.70 38.72 31.18
C PHE A 182 31.40 40.11 30.60
N LEU A 183 30.51 40.88 31.25
CA LEU A 183 30.16 42.23 30.79
C LEU A 183 31.35 43.19 30.77
N LYS A 184 32.28 43.06 31.73
CA LYS A 184 33.53 43.84 31.74
C LYS A 184 34.45 43.43 30.59
N ALA A 185 34.58 42.13 30.33
CA ALA A 185 35.41 41.61 29.24
C ALA A 185 34.94 42.13 27.88
N ILE A 186 33.64 42.08 27.58
CA ILE A 186 33.13 42.53 26.27
C ILE A 186 33.11 44.06 26.08
N LYS A 187 33.06 44.84 27.16
CA LYS A 187 33.18 46.32 27.10
C LYS A 187 34.61 46.79 26.83
N LEU A 188 35.61 45.97 27.18
CA LEU A 188 37.01 46.22 26.86
C LEU A 188 37.38 45.84 25.42
N SER A 189 36.47 45.17 24.71
CA SER A 189 36.65 44.66 23.34
C SER A 189 36.01 45.53 22.24
N ARG A 190 35.47 46.71 22.59
CA ARG A 190 35.05 47.75 21.64
C ARG A 190 36.02 48.91 21.70
#